data_AF-A0A6J5C6A5-F1
#
_entry.id   AF-A0A6J5C6A5-F1
#
_cell.length_a   1.000
_cell.length_b   1.000
_cell.length_c   1.000
_cell.angle_alpha   90.00
_cell.angle_beta   90.00
_cell.angle_gamma   90.00
#
_symmetry.space_group_name_H-M   'P 1'
#
loop_
_entity.id
_entity.type
_entity.pdbx_description
1 polymer ?
#
loop_
_entity_poly.entity_id
_entity_poly.type
_entity_poly.pdbx_seq_one_letter_code
_entity_poly.pdbx_strand_id
1 'polypeptide(L)'
;MSGASGLSPGTTSLQTDVAVYLGDCSADTLFVVCDGSSIESRGSTWQRAILALAHPTPPGPYPVAAQFTIFVHETSGYATTDLRAVVTFRIDVRCEGRFAFATVQTGQSVQRLPPCHYVIGDDVVTASRRVLEAALARPGL
;
A
#
# COMPACT_ATOMS: atom_id res chain seq x y z
N MET A 1 -4.10 42.43 -27.60
CA MET A 1 -5.28 41.74 -27.04
C MET A 1 -4.87 40.32 -26.71
N SER A 2 -5.07 39.97 -25.45
CA SER A 2 -5.06 38.67 -24.75
C SER A 2 -4.36 37.47 -25.38
N GLY A 3 -3.20 37.12 -24.78
CA GLY A 3 -2.67 35.76 -24.82
C GLY A 3 -3.49 34.87 -23.90
N ALA A 4 -4.07 33.81 -24.47
CA ALA A 4 -4.70 32.74 -23.69
C ALA A 4 -3.60 31.95 -22.97
N SER A 5 -3.45 32.20 -21.67
CA SER A 5 -2.68 31.31 -20.79
C SER A 5 -3.46 30.01 -20.68
N GLY A 6 -2.99 28.98 -21.39
CA GLY A 6 -3.51 27.63 -21.24
C GLY A 6 -3.32 27.17 -19.80
N LEU A 7 -4.42 27.09 -19.05
CA LEU A 7 -4.45 26.38 -17.78
C LEU A 7 -4.11 24.92 -18.08
N SER A 8 -2.90 24.50 -17.75
CA SER A 8 -2.58 23.07 -17.67
C SER A 8 -3.57 22.42 -16.71
N PRO A 9 -4.17 21.27 -17.05
CA PRO A 9 -5.00 20.54 -16.09
C PRO A 9 -4.14 20.24 -14.87
N GLY A 10 -4.47 20.86 -13.73
CA GLY A 10 -3.78 20.66 -12.47
C GLY A 10 -3.74 19.16 -12.19
N THR A 11 -2.54 18.59 -12.11
CA THR A 11 -2.40 17.16 -11.83
C THR A 11 -2.68 16.99 -10.34
N THR A 12 -3.85 16.47 -9.97
CA THR A 12 -4.22 16.24 -8.57
C THR A 12 -3.21 15.29 -7.94
N SER A 13 -2.53 15.75 -6.88
CA SER A 13 -1.64 14.90 -6.09
C SER A 13 -2.46 13.95 -5.21
N LEU A 14 -2.07 12.69 -5.18
CA LEU A 14 -2.60 11.69 -4.26
C LEU A 14 -1.58 11.48 -3.14
N GLN A 15 -2.02 11.61 -1.89
CA GLN A 15 -1.28 11.10 -0.76
C GLN A 15 -1.66 9.62 -0.58
N THR A 16 -0.65 8.77 -0.53
CA THR A 16 -0.79 7.33 -0.30
C THR A 16 -0.10 6.99 1.00
N ASP A 17 -0.88 6.59 1.99
CA ASP A 17 -0.42 6.13 3.30
C ASP A 17 -0.49 4.60 3.33
N VAL A 18 0.57 3.97 3.83
CA VAL A 18 0.66 2.53 3.98
C VAL A 18 1.01 2.20 5.42
N ALA A 19 0.29 1.27 6.02
CA ALA A 19 0.58 0.78 7.37
C ALA A 19 0.63 -0.76 7.38
N VAL A 20 1.62 -1.31 8.08
CA VAL A 20 1.84 -2.75 8.21
C VAL A 20 1.58 -3.17 9.65
N TYR A 21 0.78 -4.20 9.85
CA TYR A 21 0.35 -4.71 11.15
C TYR A 21 0.67 -6.20 11.27
N LEU A 22 1.00 -6.66 12.47
CA LEU A 22 1.10 -8.11 12.73
C LEU A 22 -0.29 -8.75 12.88
N GLY A 23 -0.40 -9.99 12.40
CA GLY A 23 -1.65 -10.76 12.45
C GLY A 23 -2.66 -10.35 11.37
N ASP A 24 -3.94 -10.67 11.58
CA ASP A 24 -5.05 -10.33 10.67
C ASP A 24 -5.92 -9.17 11.17
N CYS A 25 -5.48 -8.45 12.20
CA CYS A 25 -6.22 -7.33 12.77
C CYS A 25 -7.66 -7.68 13.18
N SER A 26 -7.96 -8.94 13.52
CA SER A 26 -9.27 -9.38 14.02
C SER A 26 -9.41 -9.25 15.55
N ALA A 27 -8.30 -9.03 16.25
CA ALA A 27 -8.25 -8.88 17.70
C ALA A 27 -8.41 -7.42 18.15
N ASP A 28 -8.76 -7.22 19.42
CA ASP A 28 -8.95 -5.90 20.03
C ASP A 28 -7.66 -5.05 20.10
N THR A 29 -6.50 -5.68 19.96
CA THR A 29 -5.19 -5.01 19.96
C THR A 29 -4.52 -5.18 18.60
N LEU A 30 -4.16 -4.05 17.99
CA LEU A 30 -3.46 -3.99 16.71
C LEU A 30 -1.99 -3.63 16.94
N PHE A 31 -1.08 -4.51 16.51
CA PHE A 31 0.35 -4.27 16.60
C PHE A 31 0.85 -3.64 15.30
N VAL A 32 0.89 -2.30 15.27
CA VAL A 32 1.49 -1.55 14.16
C VAL A 32 2.99 -1.83 14.14
N VAL A 33 3.51 -2.27 13.00
CA VAL A 33 4.94 -2.51 12.78
C VAL A 33 5.60 -1.24 12.27
N CYS A 34 5.05 -0.67 11.20
CA CYS A 34 5.50 0.56 10.60
C CYS A 34 4.40 1.19 9.76
N ASP A 35 4.57 2.48 9.52
CA ASP A 35 3.86 3.28 8.53
C ASP A 35 4.83 3.81 7.46
N GLY A 36 4.26 4.34 6.38
CA GLY A 36 4.98 5.02 5.33
C GLY A 36 4.01 5.85 4.51
N SER A 37 4.49 6.93 3.92
CA SER A 37 3.66 7.81 3.09
C SER A 37 4.40 8.24 1.83
N SER A 38 3.65 8.50 0.77
CA SER A 38 4.15 9.13 -0.45
C SER A 38 3.11 10.11 -0.98
N ILE A 39 3.55 11.13 -1.70
CA ILE A 39 2.66 12.09 -2.38
C ILE A 39 3.06 12.12 -3.84
N GLU A 40 2.20 11.58 -4.70
CA GLU A 40 2.49 11.39 -6.11
C GLU A 40 1.29 11.77 -6.96
N SER A 41 1.55 12.41 -8.10
CA SER A 41 0.49 12.86 -9.02
C SER A 41 0.18 11.82 -10.11
N ARG A 42 0.93 10.71 -10.16
CA ARG A 42 0.84 9.67 -11.21
C ARG A 42 1.07 8.27 -10.62
N GLY A 43 0.92 7.26 -11.48
CA GLY A 43 1.12 5.85 -11.14
C GLY A 43 -0.15 5.14 -10.71
N SER A 44 -0.06 3.82 -10.53
CA SER A 44 -1.12 3.02 -9.88
C SER A 44 -1.01 3.11 -8.36
N THR A 45 -2.08 2.71 -7.65
CA THR A 45 -2.07 2.59 -6.19
C THR A 45 -0.94 1.68 -5.71
N TRP A 46 -0.64 0.59 -6.45
CA TRP A 46 0.47 -0.31 -6.14
C TRP A 46 1.83 0.38 -6.21
N GLN A 47 2.08 1.19 -7.24
CA GLN A 47 3.33 1.94 -7.37
C GLN A 47 3.52 2.93 -6.22
N ARG A 48 2.48 3.69 -5.88
CA ARG A 48 2.55 4.63 -4.76
C ARG A 48 2.70 3.94 -3.41
N ALA A 49 2.05 2.79 -3.21
CA ALA A 49 2.23 2.00 -2.00
C ALA A 49 3.68 1.48 -1.83
N ILE A 50 4.33 1.07 -2.93
CA ILE A 50 5.76 0.70 -2.91
C ILE A 50 6.62 1.90 -2.52
N LEU A 51 6.35 3.08 -3.09
CA LEU A 51 7.08 4.30 -2.75
C LEU A 51 6.88 4.71 -1.28
N ALA A 52 5.66 4.61 -0.76
CA ALA A 52 5.34 4.89 0.64
C ALA A 52 6.15 3.97 1.59
N LEU A 53 6.31 2.70 1.24
CA LEU A 53 7.13 1.75 1.99
C LEU A 53 8.63 1.82 1.65
N ALA A 54 9.11 2.76 0.85
CA ALA A 54 10.55 2.90 0.61
C ALA A 54 11.31 3.39 1.85
N HIS A 55 10.68 4.29 2.63
CA HIS A 55 11.24 4.87 3.85
C HIS A 55 10.27 4.74 5.04
N PRO A 56 10.01 3.51 5.51
CA PRO A 56 9.05 3.25 6.58
C PRO A 56 9.50 3.84 7.93
N THR A 57 8.52 4.24 8.74
CA THR A 57 8.70 4.76 10.10
C THR A 57 7.97 3.85 11.09
N PRO A 58 8.60 3.45 12.22
CA PRO A 58 10.01 3.68 12.54
C PRO A 58 10.95 2.90 11.59
N PRO A 59 12.23 3.30 11.49
CA PRO A 59 13.25 2.48 10.84
C PRO A 59 13.39 1.13 11.56
N GLY A 60 13.71 0.08 10.81
CA GLY A 60 13.85 -1.29 11.32
C GLY A 60 14.97 -1.48 12.35
N PRO A 61 15.15 -2.70 12.87
CA PRO A 61 14.68 -3.98 12.30
C PRO A 61 13.19 -4.26 12.51
N TYR A 62 12.58 -4.95 11.55
CA TYR A 62 11.18 -5.36 11.60
C TYR A 62 11.04 -6.83 12.02
N PRO A 63 9.93 -7.20 12.68
CA PRO A 63 9.67 -8.58 13.05
C PRO A 63 9.47 -9.48 11.82
N VAL A 64 9.80 -10.76 11.99
CA VAL A 64 9.42 -11.84 11.07
C VAL A 64 8.10 -12.43 11.54
N ALA A 65 7.11 -12.52 10.65
CA ALA A 65 5.82 -13.12 10.97
C ALA A 65 5.27 -13.91 9.78
N ALA A 66 4.62 -15.03 10.07
CA ALA A 66 3.93 -15.84 9.05
C ALA A 66 2.61 -15.22 8.58
N GLN A 67 2.08 -14.24 9.31
CA GLN A 67 0.82 -13.57 9.01
C GLN A 67 0.87 -12.11 9.43
N PHE A 68 0.47 -11.23 8.51
CA PHE A 68 0.44 -9.78 8.71
C PHE A 68 -0.57 -9.14 7.74
N THR A 69 -0.98 -7.92 8.03
CA THR A 69 -1.92 -7.16 7.20
C THR A 69 -1.30 -5.83 6.78
N ILE A 70 -1.51 -5.46 5.51
CA ILE A 70 -1.12 -4.16 4.96
C ILE A 70 -2.39 -3.36 4.70
N PHE A 71 -2.45 -2.13 5.20
CA PHE A 71 -3.45 -1.16 4.80
C PHE A 71 -2.83 -0.15 3.85
N VAL A 72 -3.53 0.12 2.74
CA VAL A 72 -3.20 1.20 1.81
C VAL A 72 -4.37 2.15 1.78
N HIS A 73 -4.14 3.42 2.05
CA HIS A 73 -5.15 4.46 2.02
C HIS A 73 -4.68 5.58 1.09
N GLU A 74 -5.52 5.94 0.12
CA GLU A 74 -5.23 7.07 -0.76
C GLU A 74 -6.23 8.19 -0.55
N THR A 75 -5.71 9.40 -0.35
CA THR A 75 -6.50 10.63 -0.28
C THR A 75 -6.12 11.56 -1.41
N SER A 76 -7.13 12.18 -2.03
CA SER A 76 -6.94 13.29 -2.96
C SER A 76 -7.10 14.59 -2.20
N GLY A 77 -6.16 15.51 -2.39
CA GLY A 77 -6.21 16.85 -1.83
C GLY A 77 -6.22 17.91 -2.93
N TYR A 78 -7.07 18.92 -2.77
CA TYR A 78 -6.75 20.29 -3.20
C TYR A 78 -6.27 21.05 -1.97
N ALA A 79 -5.31 21.96 -2.16
CA ALA A 79 -4.60 22.68 -1.09
C ALA A 79 -5.47 23.52 -0.13
N THR A 80 -6.80 23.44 -0.13
CA THR A 80 -7.63 24.33 0.69
C THR A 80 -8.86 23.79 1.43
N THR A 81 -9.45 22.60 1.25
CA THR A 81 -10.56 22.24 2.20
C THR A 81 -11.03 20.78 2.34
N ASP A 82 -10.96 19.89 1.34
CA ASP A 82 -11.55 18.55 1.49
C ASP A 82 -10.59 17.44 1.04
N LEU A 83 -10.01 16.71 2.01
CA LEU A 83 -9.34 15.44 1.74
C LEU A 83 -10.42 14.37 1.48
N ARG A 84 -10.50 13.88 0.25
CA ARG A 84 -11.42 12.78 -0.10
C ARG A 84 -10.65 11.49 -0.23
N ALA A 85 -11.05 10.48 0.55
CA ALA A 85 -10.59 9.11 0.35
C ALA A 85 -10.97 8.63 -1.05
N VAL A 86 -9.97 8.18 -1.81
CA VAL A 86 -10.13 7.69 -3.18
C VAL A 86 -10.04 6.17 -3.20
N VAL A 87 -9.12 5.61 -2.42
CA VAL A 87 -8.87 4.16 -2.39
C VAL A 87 -8.61 3.72 -0.96
N THR A 88 -9.11 2.55 -0.58
CA THR A 88 -8.72 1.87 0.66
C THR A 88 -8.61 0.38 0.38
N PHE A 89 -7.41 -0.15 0.55
CA PHE A 89 -7.13 -1.59 0.46
C PHE A 89 -6.73 -2.12 1.83
N ARG A 90 -7.31 -3.26 2.18
CA ARG A 90 -6.80 -4.15 3.22
C ARG A 90 -6.21 -5.37 2.53
N ILE A 91 -4.96 -5.68 2.81
CA ILE A 91 -4.24 -6.79 2.18
C ILE A 91 -3.81 -7.74 3.28
N ASP A 92 -4.50 -8.87 3.40
CA ASP A 92 -4.15 -9.92 4.35
C ASP A 92 -3.10 -10.83 3.72
N VAL A 93 -1.95 -10.98 4.38
CA VAL A 93 -0.81 -11.75 3.88
C VAL A 93 -0.55 -12.95 4.78
N ARG A 94 -0.32 -14.11 4.16
CA ARG A 94 0.10 -15.35 4.81
C ARG A 94 1.31 -15.92 4.10
N CYS A 95 2.39 -16.10 4.84
CA CYS A 95 3.62 -16.72 4.36
C CYS A 95 3.62 -18.20 4.74
N GLU A 96 3.71 -19.07 3.73
CA GLU A 96 3.71 -20.52 3.91
C GLU A 96 4.78 -21.15 3.01
N GLY A 97 5.74 -21.83 3.63
CA GLY A 97 6.90 -22.40 2.94
C GLY A 97 7.73 -21.32 2.24
N ARG A 98 7.75 -21.35 0.90
CA ARG A 98 8.51 -20.42 0.04
C ARG A 98 7.64 -19.38 -0.66
N PHE A 99 6.38 -19.24 -0.24
CA PHE A 99 5.42 -18.36 -0.89
C PHE A 99 4.71 -17.45 0.12
N ALA A 100 4.42 -16.23 -0.32
CA ALA A 100 3.48 -15.33 0.34
C ALA A 100 2.19 -15.27 -0.48
N PHE A 101 1.08 -15.59 0.18
CA PHE A 101 -0.27 -15.54 -0.35
C PHE A 101 -0.95 -14.27 0.18
N ALA A 102 -1.57 -13.50 -0.69
CA ALA A 102 -2.19 -12.24 -0.32
C ALA A 102 -3.63 -12.15 -0.82
N THR A 103 -4.52 -11.61 0.01
CA THR A 103 -5.91 -11.29 -0.35
C THR A 103 -6.15 -9.80 -0.17
N VAL A 104 -6.54 -9.13 -1.23
CA VAL A 104 -6.89 -7.70 -1.24
C VAL A 104 -8.40 -7.57 -1.05
N GLN A 105 -8.79 -6.76 -0.09
CA GLN A 105 -10.15 -6.41 0.23
C GLN A 105 -10.32 -4.90 0.00
N THR A 106 -11.38 -4.54 -0.70
CA THR A 106 -11.85 -3.17 -0.88
C THR A 106 -13.26 -3.06 -0.28
N GLY A 107 -13.83 -1.87 -0.24
CA GLY A 107 -15.24 -1.71 0.17
C GLY A 107 -16.24 -2.44 -0.74
N GLN A 108 -15.83 -2.90 -1.92
CA GLN A 108 -16.73 -3.46 -2.95
C GLN A 108 -16.36 -4.88 -3.39
N SER A 109 -15.14 -5.35 -3.10
CA SER A 109 -14.62 -6.59 -3.66
C SER A 109 -13.57 -7.25 -2.77
N VAL A 110 -13.43 -8.56 -2.94
CA VAL A 110 -12.34 -9.36 -2.36
C VAL A 110 -11.67 -10.12 -3.49
N GLN A 111 -10.34 -10.01 -3.57
CA GLN A 111 -9.55 -10.63 -4.63
C GLN A 111 -8.30 -11.28 -4.06
N ARG A 112 -8.02 -12.52 -4.46
CA ARG A 112 -6.74 -13.18 -4.18
C ARG A 112 -5.69 -12.75 -5.20
N LEU A 113 -4.53 -12.34 -4.71
CA LEU A 113 -3.35 -12.13 -5.54
C LEU A 113 -2.67 -13.47 -5.83
N PRO A 114 -1.93 -13.59 -6.96
CA PRO A 114 -1.06 -14.72 -7.18
C PRO A 114 -0.04 -14.85 -6.04
N PRO A 115 0.35 -16.08 -5.67
CA PRO A 115 1.43 -16.28 -4.72
C PRO A 115 2.72 -15.63 -5.23
N CYS A 116 3.45 -14.94 -4.37
CA CYS A 116 4.76 -14.39 -4.69
C CYS A 116 5.86 -15.11 -3.88
N HIS A 117 7.10 -15.06 -4.36
CA HIS A 117 8.20 -15.76 -3.71
C HIS A 117 8.56 -15.10 -2.36
N TYR A 118 8.63 -15.93 -1.33
CA TYR A 118 8.97 -15.53 0.04
C TYR A 118 10.21 -16.30 0.50
N VAL A 119 11.16 -15.59 1.11
CA VAL A 119 12.35 -16.21 1.71
C VAL A 119 12.08 -16.34 3.21
N ILE A 120 12.29 -17.54 3.74
CA ILE A 120 12.13 -17.78 5.17
C ILE A 120 13.11 -16.87 5.92
N GLY A 121 12.58 -16.02 6.80
CA GLY A 121 13.35 -15.03 7.54
C GLY A 121 13.25 -13.61 6.98
N ASP A 122 12.58 -13.40 5.83
CA ASP A 122 12.19 -12.05 5.41
C ASP A 122 11.31 -11.43 6.49
N ASP A 123 11.65 -10.21 6.89
CA ASP A 123 10.78 -9.44 7.76
C ASP A 123 9.49 -9.01 7.04
N VAL A 124 8.48 -8.62 7.82
CA VAL A 124 7.16 -8.27 7.26
C VAL A 124 7.20 -7.11 6.27
N VAL A 125 8.12 -6.15 6.38
CA VAL A 125 8.21 -5.01 5.46
C VAL A 125 8.83 -5.45 4.14
N THR A 126 9.88 -6.27 4.19
CA THR A 126 10.45 -6.92 3.01
C THR A 126 9.41 -7.76 2.28
N ALA A 127 8.64 -8.57 3.01
CA ALA A 127 7.55 -9.37 2.45
C ALA A 127 6.42 -8.49 1.86
N SER A 128 6.03 -7.41 2.54
CA SER A 128 5.04 -6.43 2.05
C SER A 128 5.44 -5.83 0.71
N ARG A 129 6.70 -5.38 0.58
CA ARG A 129 7.20 -4.81 -0.70
C ARG A 129 7.08 -5.81 -1.84
N ARG A 130 7.46 -7.08 -1.62
CA ARG A 130 7.32 -8.14 -2.64
C ARG A 130 5.87 -8.43 -3.02
N VAL A 131 4.95 -8.42 -2.05
CA VAL A 131 3.51 -8.58 -2.34
C VAL A 131 3.01 -7.43 -3.21
N LEU A 132 3.39 -6.19 -2.90
CA LEU A 132 2.99 -5.02 -3.69
C LEU A 132 3.62 -5.03 -5.10
N GLU A 133 4.88 -5.43 -5.23
CA GLU A 133 5.56 -5.63 -6.52
C GLU A 133 4.87 -6.70 -7.37
N ALA A 134 4.47 -7.83 -6.75
CA ALA A 134 3.73 -8.89 -7.43
C ALA A 134 2.33 -8.43 -7.86
N ALA A 135 1.67 -7.58 -7.07
CA ALA A 135 0.40 -6.95 -7.45
C ALA A 135 0.57 -6.00 -8.65
N LEU A 136 1.64 -5.21 -8.66
CA LEU A 136 1.97 -4.28 -9.75
C LEU A 136 2.28 -5.01 -11.07
N ALA A 137 2.95 -6.16 -11.01
CA ALA A 137 3.31 -6.93 -12.20
C ALA A 137 2.11 -7.57 -12.92
N ARG A 138 0.88 -7.46 -12.37
CA ARG A 138 -0.34 -7.94 -13.03
C ARG A 138 -0.93 -6.88 -13.97
N PRO A 139 -1.13 -7.22 -15.26
CA PRO A 139 -1.96 -6.41 -16.15
C PRO A 139 -3.44 -6.47 -15.71
N GLY A 140 -4.11 -5.32 -15.60
CA GLY A 140 -5.56 -5.23 -15.47
C GLY A 140 -6.13 -5.11 -14.05
N LEU A 141 -5.34 -4.61 -13.09
CA LEU A 141 -5.80 -4.16 -11.78
C LEU A 141 -5.79 -2.62 -11.68
#